data_AF-A0A931Y1V7-F1
#
_entry.id   AF-A0A931Y1V7-F1
#
_cell.length_a   1.000
_cell.length_b   1.000
_cell.length_c   1.000
_cell.angle_alpha   90.00
_cell.angle_beta   90.00
_cell.angle_gamma   90.00
#
_symmetry.space_group_name_H-M   'P 1'
#
loop_
_entity.id
_entity.type
_entity.pdbx_description
1 polymer ?
#
loop_
_entity_poly.entity_id
_entity_poly.type
_entity_poly.pdbx_seq_one_letter_code
_entity_poly.pdbx_strand_id
1 'polypeptide(L)'
;MRASPSLASLLLFMSFLAGCGGSAPRVAPPSAATPVPPAPVLTHSVYGPGGSVTEGDLQTSLASSIDLQLPARLGIVPLAAPFEPKGKVPMRARHVAATDLGQALMGTRFFTQVSDVDTDLPNVGGIEGLRAIATRYRVRYLLLYTQRFEDATHLNGWAWTYPTVIGMFVAPAVTVESSGVVQADLLDVRTGTILFTVAEPVGVSSMQFMIGAGRAHAEAQNVAASKAVPRLAKRVLAQTAALVSLAEGAAQNKPKTLYLPPPVASVP
;
A
#
# COMPACT_ATOMS: atom_id res chain seq x y z
N MET A 1 -49.55 -22.13 -19.83
CA MET A 1 -50.39 -21.08 -20.46
C MET A 1 -51.26 -20.43 -19.40
N ARG A 2 -50.94 -19.19 -19.00
CA ARG A 2 -51.88 -18.22 -18.43
C ARG A 2 -51.23 -16.83 -18.52
N ALA A 3 -52.03 -15.89 -19.01
CA ALA A 3 -51.63 -14.68 -19.69
C ALA A 3 -51.27 -13.52 -18.74
N SER A 4 -50.33 -12.69 -19.20
CA SER A 4 -50.12 -11.30 -18.75
C SER A 4 -51.28 -10.41 -19.21
N PRO A 5 -51.53 -9.29 -18.52
CA PRO A 5 -51.59 -8.04 -19.28
C PRO A 5 -51.05 -6.78 -18.57
N SER A 6 -50.65 -5.81 -19.42
CA SER A 6 -50.63 -4.34 -19.24
C SER A 6 -49.57 -3.75 -18.29
N LEU A 7 -48.57 -2.96 -18.70
CA LEU A 7 -48.44 -1.98 -19.81
C LEU A 7 -49.48 -0.86 -19.75
N ALA A 8 -49.31 0.08 -18.81
CA ALA A 8 -49.77 1.47 -18.93
C ALA A 8 -49.36 2.29 -17.69
N SER A 9 -48.32 3.13 -17.80
CA SER A 9 -48.24 4.43 -17.12
C SER A 9 -46.98 5.16 -17.57
N LEU A 10 -47.08 5.67 -18.80
CA LEU A 10 -46.26 6.70 -19.38
C LEU A 10 -46.82 8.06 -18.90
N LEU A 11 -45.94 9.01 -18.59
CA LEU A 11 -46.18 10.46 -18.48
C LEU A 11 -47.05 10.97 -17.31
N LEU A 12 -46.43 11.71 -16.38
CA LEU A 12 -46.95 13.01 -15.94
C LEU A 12 -45.89 13.81 -15.15
N PHE A 13 -45.85 15.12 -15.44
CA PHE A 13 -45.21 16.22 -14.69
C PHE A 13 -43.71 16.48 -14.83
N MET A 14 -43.42 17.11 -15.98
CA MET A 14 -42.59 18.30 -16.06
C MET A 14 -43.01 19.38 -15.05
N SER A 15 -42.04 20.20 -14.62
CA SER A 15 -42.17 21.55 -14.01
C SER A 15 -41.91 21.64 -12.50
N PHE A 16 -40.65 21.93 -12.12
CA PHE A 16 -40.32 22.99 -11.15
C PHE A 16 -38.86 23.44 -11.38
N LEU A 17 -38.71 24.41 -12.27
CA LEU A 17 -37.51 25.25 -12.37
C LEU A 17 -37.60 26.32 -11.27
N ALA A 18 -36.98 26.08 -10.12
CA ALA A 18 -36.68 27.12 -9.15
C ALA A 18 -35.23 27.58 -9.38
N GLY A 19 -35.07 28.77 -9.96
CA GLY A 19 -33.79 29.44 -10.12
C GLY A 19 -33.33 30.05 -8.80
N CYS A 20 -32.20 29.58 -8.27
CA CYS A 20 -31.42 30.32 -7.28
C CYS A 20 -30.24 31.00 -8.00
N GLY A 21 -30.32 32.32 -8.12
CA GLY A 21 -29.20 33.15 -8.51
C GLY A 21 -28.14 33.17 -7.42
N GLY A 22 -27.08 32.37 -7.59
CA GLY A 22 -25.87 32.46 -6.78
C GLY A 22 -24.89 33.45 -7.44
N SER A 23 -24.57 34.53 -6.74
CA SER A 23 -23.51 35.47 -7.11
C SER A 23 -22.24 34.73 -7.53
N ALA A 24 -21.72 35.06 -8.72
CA ALA A 24 -20.44 34.57 -9.18
C ALA A 24 -19.35 34.98 -8.17
N PRO A 25 -18.53 34.02 -7.66
CA PRO A 25 -17.39 34.38 -6.84
C PRO A 25 -16.41 35.20 -7.67
N ARG A 26 -16.05 36.36 -7.14
CA ARG A 26 -15.02 37.25 -7.68
C ARG A 26 -13.72 36.45 -7.77
N VAL A 27 -13.31 36.08 -8.99
CA VAL A 27 -12.05 35.37 -9.24
C VAL A 27 -10.92 36.30 -8.82
N ALA A 28 -10.32 36.01 -7.66
CA ALA A 28 -9.08 36.64 -7.26
C ALA A 28 -8.00 36.29 -8.29
N PRO A 29 -7.15 37.25 -8.71
CA PRO A 29 -6.06 36.95 -9.62
C PRO A 29 -5.18 35.85 -9.02
N PRO A 30 -4.64 34.92 -9.83
CA PRO A 30 -3.77 33.87 -9.33
C PRO A 30 -2.60 34.52 -8.59
N SER A 31 -2.61 34.38 -7.26
CA SER A 31 -1.46 34.73 -6.42
C SER A 31 -0.32 33.87 -6.91
N ALA A 32 0.71 34.49 -7.47
CA ALA A 32 1.92 33.81 -7.89
C ALA A 32 2.38 32.90 -6.75
N ALA A 33 2.35 31.59 -7.01
CA ALA A 33 2.84 30.60 -6.08
C ALA A 33 4.33 30.89 -5.91
N THR A 34 4.74 31.22 -4.68
CA THR A 34 6.14 31.21 -4.30
C THR A 34 6.68 29.81 -4.61
N PRO A 35 7.78 29.68 -5.35
CA PRO A 35 8.35 28.37 -5.65
C PRO A 35 8.71 27.68 -4.33
N VAL A 36 8.00 26.61 -4.01
CA VAL A 36 8.37 25.72 -2.91
C VAL A 36 9.72 25.12 -3.30
N PRO A 37 10.76 25.23 -2.44
CA PRO A 37 12.04 24.62 -2.75
C PRO A 37 11.84 23.12 -2.99
N PRO A 38 12.42 22.55 -4.07
CA PRO A 38 12.23 21.15 -4.39
C PRO A 38 12.72 20.29 -3.23
N ALA A 39 11.97 19.25 -2.87
CA ALA A 39 12.37 18.32 -1.83
C ALA A 39 13.81 17.82 -2.08
N PRO A 40 14.66 17.73 -1.04
CA PRO A 40 16.05 17.31 -1.22
C PRO A 40 16.08 15.93 -1.90
N VAL A 41 16.72 15.85 -3.05
CA VAL A 41 16.96 14.58 -3.75
C VAL A 41 18.18 13.95 -3.09
N LEU A 42 17.99 12.81 -2.43
CA LEU A 42 19.11 12.10 -1.84
C LEU A 42 20.02 11.55 -2.95
N THR A 43 21.27 11.98 -3.02
CA THR A 43 22.27 11.42 -3.96
C THR A 43 22.73 10.03 -3.52
N HIS A 44 22.61 9.73 -2.22
CA HIS A 44 22.89 8.46 -1.58
C HIS A 44 21.92 8.26 -0.41
N SER A 45 21.64 7.01 -0.05
CA SER A 45 20.79 6.60 1.05
C SER A 45 21.49 6.88 2.36
N VAL A 46 21.01 7.88 3.09
CA VAL A 46 21.49 8.21 4.43
C VAL A 46 21.20 7.08 5.44
N TYR A 47 20.26 6.17 5.11
CA TYR A 47 19.89 5.02 5.95
C TYR A 47 20.62 3.71 5.59
N GLY A 48 21.57 3.74 4.65
CA GLY A 48 22.34 2.56 4.22
C GLY A 48 23.53 2.23 5.14
N PRO A 49 24.22 1.08 4.92
CA PRO A 49 25.34 0.59 5.75
C PRO A 49 26.63 1.43 5.73
N GLY A 50 26.59 2.67 5.23
CA GLY A 50 27.66 3.67 5.33
C GLY A 50 27.15 5.10 5.46
N GLY A 51 25.83 5.29 5.58
CA GLY A 51 25.23 6.60 5.80
C GLY A 51 25.21 6.94 7.29
N SER A 52 25.81 8.05 7.68
CA SER A 52 25.59 8.67 8.98
C SER A 52 24.55 9.76 8.82
N VAL A 53 23.33 9.53 9.30
CA VAL A 53 22.32 10.59 9.35
C VAL A 53 22.67 11.51 10.51
N THR A 54 22.94 12.79 10.24
CA THR A 54 23.05 13.77 11.33
C THR A 54 21.65 14.20 11.77
N GLU A 55 21.53 14.67 13.01
CA GLU A 55 20.27 15.22 13.52
C GLU A 55 19.75 16.39 12.64
N GLY A 56 20.65 17.19 12.07
CA GLY A 56 20.30 18.26 11.14
C GLY A 56 19.69 17.73 9.84
N ASP A 57 20.19 16.60 9.32
CA ASP A 57 19.63 15.97 8.11
C ASP A 57 18.22 15.40 8.39
N LEU A 58 18.01 14.83 9.58
CA LEU A 58 16.68 14.37 10.01
C LEU A 58 15.70 15.54 10.09
N GLN A 59 16.08 16.62 10.76
CA GLN A 59 15.22 17.81 10.89
C GLN A 59 14.90 18.42 9.53
N THR A 60 15.88 18.47 8.62
CA THR A 60 15.67 18.95 7.25
C THR A 60 14.73 18.05 6.46
N SER A 61 14.88 16.72 6.58
CA SER A 61 14.00 15.75 5.92
C SER A 61 12.58 15.81 6.48
N LEU A 62 12.42 15.96 7.80
CA LEU A 62 11.11 16.06 8.46
C LEU A 62 10.42 17.41 8.18
N ALA A 63 11.19 18.49 7.98
CA ALA A 63 10.67 19.79 7.60
C ALA A 63 10.31 19.87 6.10
N SER A 64 10.82 18.94 5.28
CA SER A 64 10.52 18.92 3.85
C SER A 64 9.07 18.50 3.61
N SER A 65 8.38 19.25 2.75
CA SER A 65 7.00 18.92 2.35
C SER A 65 6.98 17.64 1.52
N ILE A 66 5.93 16.82 1.71
CA ILE A 66 5.72 15.61 0.93
C ILE A 66 5.31 16.01 -0.50
N ASP A 67 6.26 15.93 -1.44
CA ASP A 67 6.04 16.17 -2.87
C ASP A 67 5.44 14.91 -3.54
N LEU A 68 4.11 14.78 -3.44
CA LEU A 68 3.35 13.74 -4.13
C LEU A 68 3.13 14.12 -5.59
N GLN A 69 3.67 13.31 -6.49
CA GLN A 69 3.46 13.47 -7.93
C GLN A 69 2.58 12.33 -8.43
N LEU A 70 1.27 12.52 -8.33
CA LEU A 70 0.25 11.57 -8.77
C LEU A 70 -0.52 12.15 -9.97
N PRO A 71 -0.98 11.32 -10.92
CA PRO A 71 -0.86 9.86 -10.92
C PRO A 71 0.57 9.38 -11.27
N ALA A 72 1.05 8.33 -10.61
CA ALA A 72 2.45 7.88 -10.69
C ALA A 72 2.61 6.46 -11.23
N ARG A 73 3.83 6.12 -11.64
CA ARG A 73 4.24 4.73 -11.88
C ARG A 73 4.63 4.07 -10.56
N LEU A 74 3.97 2.96 -10.24
CA LEU A 74 4.17 2.18 -9.02
C LEU A 74 4.88 0.86 -9.35
N GLY A 75 5.95 0.54 -8.63
CA GLY A 75 6.57 -0.78 -8.66
C GLY A 75 6.16 -1.60 -7.44
N ILE A 76 5.71 -2.84 -7.60
CA ILE A 76 5.41 -3.73 -6.47
C ILE A 76 6.60 -4.65 -6.24
N VAL A 77 7.13 -4.64 -5.02
CA VAL A 77 8.32 -5.43 -4.64
C VAL A 77 7.92 -6.47 -3.60
N PRO A 78 7.86 -7.77 -3.96
CA PRO A 78 7.64 -8.82 -2.97
C PRO A 78 8.90 -9.02 -2.11
N LEU A 79 8.73 -8.95 -0.80
CA LEU A 79 9.77 -9.17 0.19
C LEU A 79 9.50 -10.45 0.98
N ALA A 80 10.55 -11.20 1.29
CA ALA A 80 10.46 -12.43 2.08
C ALA A 80 10.21 -12.16 3.57
N ALA A 81 10.62 -10.99 4.05
CA ALA A 81 10.40 -10.50 5.40
C ALA A 81 10.20 -8.97 5.37
N PRO A 82 9.63 -8.37 6.42
CA PRO A 82 9.53 -6.93 6.57
C PRO A 82 10.85 -6.23 6.30
N PHE A 83 10.73 -5.05 5.71
CA PHE A 83 11.87 -4.28 5.30
C PHE A 83 12.72 -3.84 6.50
N GLU A 84 13.98 -4.28 6.51
CA GLU A 84 14.98 -3.84 7.48
C GLU A 84 15.95 -2.86 6.80
N PRO A 85 16.01 -1.58 7.22
CA PRO A 85 16.79 -0.55 6.52
C PRO A 85 18.29 -0.85 6.40
N LYS A 86 18.86 -1.46 7.44
CA LYS A 86 20.28 -1.85 7.52
C LYS A 86 20.55 -3.28 7.04
N GLY A 87 19.48 -4.05 6.82
CA GLY A 87 19.55 -5.45 6.43
C GLY A 87 19.73 -5.62 4.92
N LYS A 88 20.16 -6.82 4.52
CA LYS A 88 19.95 -7.24 3.13
C LYS A 88 18.44 -7.32 2.91
N VAL A 89 17.95 -6.71 1.85
CA VAL A 89 16.53 -6.82 1.49
C VAL A 89 16.29 -8.27 1.10
N PRO A 90 15.53 -9.05 1.89
CA PRO A 90 15.32 -10.44 1.58
C PRO A 90 14.31 -10.47 0.43
N MET A 91 14.85 -10.59 -0.77
CA MET A 91 14.06 -10.64 -1.99
C MET A 91 13.54 -12.06 -2.18
N ARG A 92 12.27 -12.17 -2.55
CA ARG A 92 11.63 -13.46 -2.82
C ARG A 92 11.15 -13.49 -4.25
N ALA A 93 11.30 -14.65 -4.89
CA ALA A 93 10.70 -14.93 -6.18
C ALA A 93 9.19 -14.62 -6.14
N ARG A 94 8.67 -14.14 -7.27
CA ARG A 94 7.32 -13.59 -7.45
C ARG A 94 6.26 -14.35 -6.66
N HIS A 95 5.46 -13.60 -5.90
CA HIS A 95 4.27 -14.12 -5.21
C HIS A 95 3.01 -13.78 -6.00
N VAL A 96 2.15 -14.77 -6.22
CA VAL A 96 0.85 -14.60 -6.91
C VAL A 96 0.04 -13.46 -6.29
N ALA A 97 -0.02 -13.38 -4.96
CA ALA A 97 -0.73 -12.31 -4.26
C ALA A 97 -0.16 -10.90 -4.53
N ALA A 98 1.15 -10.76 -4.76
CA ALA A 98 1.74 -9.47 -5.12
C ALA A 98 1.35 -9.06 -6.55
N THR A 99 1.31 -10.01 -7.48
CA THR A 99 0.81 -9.80 -8.84
C THR A 99 -0.68 -9.42 -8.83
N ASP A 100 -1.50 -10.13 -8.07
CA ASP A 100 -2.94 -9.84 -7.91
C ASP A 100 -3.16 -8.45 -7.30
N LEU A 101 -2.33 -8.04 -6.34
CA LEU A 101 -2.36 -6.69 -5.77
C LEU A 101 -2.05 -5.64 -6.83
N GLY A 102 -1.08 -5.91 -7.71
CA GLY A 102 -0.78 -5.03 -8.85
C GLY A 102 -1.94 -4.86 -9.79
N GLN A 103 -2.62 -5.95 -10.13
CA GLN A 103 -3.82 -5.91 -10.95
C GLN A 103 -4.95 -5.14 -10.26
N ALA A 104 -5.14 -5.32 -8.95
CA ALA A 104 -6.16 -4.61 -8.18
C ALA A 104 -5.93 -3.10 -8.05
N LEU A 105 -4.67 -2.64 -8.13
CA LEU A 105 -4.29 -1.22 -8.08
C LEU A 105 -4.25 -0.56 -9.47
N MET A 106 -4.18 -1.36 -10.54
CA MET A 106 -4.12 -0.88 -11.92
C MET A 106 -5.43 -0.19 -12.33
N GLY A 107 -5.33 0.90 -13.10
CA GLY A 107 -6.49 1.65 -13.58
C GLY A 107 -7.17 2.53 -12.53
N THR A 108 -6.56 2.69 -11.36
CA THR A 108 -7.03 3.64 -10.33
C THR A 108 -6.51 5.05 -10.63
N ARG A 109 -7.20 6.07 -10.11
CA ARG A 109 -6.83 7.48 -10.37
C ARG A 109 -5.45 7.92 -9.87
N PHE A 110 -4.83 7.12 -9.00
CA PHE A 110 -3.55 7.45 -8.37
C PHE A 110 -2.35 6.85 -9.11
N PHE A 111 -2.55 5.80 -9.91
CA PHE A 111 -1.46 5.06 -10.53
C PHE A 111 -1.67 4.98 -12.04
N THR A 112 -0.74 5.55 -12.82
CA THR A 112 -0.76 5.45 -14.28
C THR A 112 -0.34 4.07 -14.77
N GLN A 113 0.61 3.46 -14.09
CA GLN A 113 1.15 2.15 -14.40
C GLN A 113 1.53 1.44 -13.11
N VAL A 114 1.21 0.16 -13.01
CA VAL A 114 1.64 -0.71 -11.92
C VAL A 114 2.45 -1.84 -12.53
N SER A 115 3.70 -1.97 -12.10
CA SER A 115 4.63 -2.98 -12.59
C SER A 115 5.03 -3.92 -11.46
N ASP A 116 4.99 -5.22 -11.72
CA ASP A 116 5.62 -6.22 -10.86
C ASP A 116 7.15 -6.11 -11.02
N VAL A 117 7.85 -5.91 -9.91
CA VAL A 117 9.27 -5.61 -9.91
C VAL A 117 10.03 -6.90 -9.67
N ASP A 118 10.80 -7.30 -10.68
CA ASP A 118 11.69 -8.44 -10.56
C ASP A 118 12.88 -8.14 -9.67
N THR A 119 13.03 -8.95 -8.62
CA THR A 119 14.04 -8.81 -7.58
C THR A 119 15.23 -9.76 -7.78
N ASP A 120 15.18 -10.66 -8.77
CA ASP A 120 16.27 -11.60 -9.08
C ASP A 120 17.47 -10.91 -9.80
N LEU A 121 17.33 -9.63 -10.11
CA LEU A 121 18.37 -8.83 -10.74
C LEU A 121 19.45 -8.43 -9.72
N PRO A 122 20.75 -8.38 -10.14
CA PRO A 122 21.84 -7.98 -9.24
C PRO A 122 21.57 -6.62 -8.60
N ASN A 123 21.63 -6.56 -7.27
CA ASN A 123 21.41 -5.34 -6.51
C ASN A 123 22.30 -5.29 -5.27
N VAL A 124 22.51 -4.08 -4.76
CA VAL A 124 23.40 -3.79 -3.63
C VAL A 124 22.73 -4.03 -2.26
N GLY A 125 21.48 -4.53 -2.22
CA GLY A 125 20.68 -4.66 -1.01
C GLY A 125 20.28 -3.32 -0.36
N GLY A 126 19.48 -3.38 0.70
CA GLY A 126 18.99 -2.19 1.42
C GLY A 126 18.14 -1.23 0.58
N ILE A 127 18.02 0.03 1.05
CA ILE A 127 17.34 1.11 0.32
C ILE A 127 18.00 1.37 -1.04
N GLU A 128 19.34 1.31 -1.13
CA GLU A 128 20.03 1.54 -2.40
C GLU A 128 19.70 0.49 -3.46
N GLY A 129 19.55 -0.77 -3.04
CA GLY A 129 19.04 -1.84 -3.91
C GLY A 129 17.65 -1.52 -4.41
N LEU A 130 16.75 -1.07 -3.53
CA LEU A 130 15.40 -0.64 -3.91
C LEU A 130 15.42 0.56 -4.87
N ARG A 131 16.32 1.52 -4.66
CA ARG A 131 16.46 2.69 -5.57
C ARG A 131 17.03 2.33 -6.92
N ALA A 132 18.02 1.45 -6.97
CA ALA A 132 18.58 0.93 -8.23
C ALA A 132 17.51 0.19 -9.03
N ILE A 133 16.72 -0.65 -8.35
CA ILE A 133 15.59 -1.37 -8.94
C ILE A 133 14.52 -0.39 -9.44
N ALA A 134 14.10 0.56 -8.62
CA ALA A 134 13.10 1.56 -9.01
C ALA A 134 13.53 2.37 -10.24
N THR A 135 14.81 2.76 -10.30
CA THR A 135 15.39 3.48 -11.44
C THR A 135 15.31 2.64 -12.71
N ARG A 136 15.55 1.33 -12.62
CA ARG A 136 15.47 0.40 -13.76
C ARG A 136 14.05 0.31 -14.34
N TYR A 137 13.05 0.28 -13.46
CA TYR A 137 11.64 0.27 -13.86
C TYR A 137 11.06 1.68 -14.12
N ARG A 138 11.87 2.74 -13.95
CA ARG A 138 11.46 4.15 -14.04
C ARG A 138 10.22 4.44 -13.17
N VAL A 139 10.18 3.85 -11.98
CA VAL A 139 9.12 4.07 -10.98
C VAL A 139 9.61 5.03 -9.91
N ARG A 140 8.70 5.89 -9.42
CA ARG A 140 8.99 6.84 -8.35
C ARG A 140 8.60 6.30 -6.97
N TYR A 141 7.58 5.46 -6.94
CA TYR A 141 7.09 4.84 -5.73
C TYR A 141 7.23 3.33 -5.83
N LEU A 142 7.64 2.70 -4.73
CA LEU A 142 7.64 1.25 -4.56
C LEU A 142 6.62 0.87 -3.50
N LEU A 143 5.81 -0.14 -3.78
CA LEU A 143 4.94 -0.79 -2.81
C LEU A 143 5.63 -2.08 -2.37
N LEU A 144 6.19 -2.07 -1.17
CA LEU A 144 6.86 -3.23 -0.58
C LEU A 144 5.79 -4.16 -0.02
N TYR A 145 5.62 -5.31 -0.63
CA TYR A 145 4.65 -6.32 -0.22
C TYR A 145 5.34 -7.37 0.65
N THR A 146 4.83 -7.58 1.86
CA THR A 146 5.36 -8.58 2.79
C THR A 146 4.23 -9.46 3.31
N GLN A 147 4.56 -10.71 3.62
CA GLN A 147 3.64 -11.64 4.25
C GLN A 147 4.33 -12.37 5.40
N ARG A 148 3.64 -12.49 6.53
CA ARG A 148 4.08 -13.27 7.68
C ARG A 148 2.97 -14.22 8.06
N PHE A 149 3.28 -15.50 8.10
CA PHE A 149 2.37 -16.57 8.49
C PHE A 149 2.95 -17.37 9.64
N GLU A 150 2.07 -17.79 10.52
CA GLU A 150 2.29 -18.76 11.59
C GLU A 150 1.42 -19.98 11.26
N ASP A 151 2.09 -21.13 11.17
CA ASP A 151 1.47 -22.39 10.80
C ASP A 151 1.23 -23.22 12.07
N ALA A 152 0.00 -23.74 12.20
CA ALA A 152 -0.39 -24.64 13.27
C ALA A 152 -0.97 -25.92 12.69
N THR A 153 -0.62 -27.06 13.28
CA THR A 153 -1.16 -28.37 12.90
C THR A 153 -1.67 -29.07 14.14
N HIS A 154 -2.94 -29.50 14.12
CA HIS A 154 -3.54 -30.24 15.21
C HIS A 154 -4.27 -31.48 14.70
N LEU A 155 -4.25 -32.55 15.51
CA LEU A 155 -5.05 -33.74 15.25
C LEU A 155 -6.52 -33.38 15.47
N ASN A 156 -7.40 -33.81 14.57
CA ASN A 156 -8.82 -33.60 14.68
C ASN A 156 -9.55 -34.90 15.05
N GLY A 157 -10.88 -34.83 15.14
CA GLY A 157 -11.73 -35.96 15.50
C GLY A 157 -11.65 -37.16 14.56
N TRP A 158 -10.99 -37.09 13.39
CA TRP A 158 -10.76 -38.24 12.53
C TRP A 158 -9.49 -39.03 12.86
N ALA A 159 -8.61 -38.48 13.70
CA ALA A 159 -7.36 -39.11 14.08
C ALA A 159 -7.53 -40.47 14.76
N TRP A 160 -8.67 -40.74 15.41
CA TRP A 160 -8.93 -42.06 15.99
C TRP A 160 -9.06 -43.18 14.95
N THR A 161 -9.27 -42.85 13.66
CA THR A 161 -9.37 -43.84 12.58
C THR A 161 -8.02 -44.34 12.08
N TYR A 162 -6.91 -43.65 12.43
CA TYR A 162 -5.56 -43.96 11.95
C TYR A 162 -4.96 -45.29 12.42
N PRO A 163 -5.33 -45.86 13.58
CA PRO A 163 -4.96 -47.23 13.90
C PRO A 163 -5.46 -48.27 12.89
N THR A 164 -6.43 -47.91 12.03
CA THR A 164 -6.92 -48.77 10.96
C THR A 164 -6.19 -48.50 9.65
N VAL A 165 -5.80 -49.56 8.93
CA VAL A 165 -5.16 -49.45 7.61
C VAL A 165 -6.04 -48.66 6.63
N ILE A 166 -7.37 -48.86 6.68
CA ILE A 166 -8.32 -48.16 5.82
C ILE A 166 -8.41 -46.67 6.20
N GLY A 167 -8.51 -46.34 7.49
CA GLY A 167 -8.58 -44.97 7.97
C GLY A 167 -7.34 -44.15 7.62
N MET A 168 -6.15 -44.77 7.62
CA MET A 168 -4.89 -44.12 7.25
C MET A 168 -4.90 -43.55 5.82
N PHE A 169 -5.65 -44.14 4.88
CA PHE A 169 -5.71 -43.70 3.48
C PHE A 169 -6.92 -42.83 3.14
N VAL A 170 -7.97 -42.82 3.98
CA VAL A 170 -9.27 -42.23 3.62
C VAL A 170 -9.67 -41.06 4.54
N ALA A 171 -9.13 -40.98 5.75
CA ALA A 171 -9.53 -39.96 6.71
C ALA A 171 -8.55 -38.76 6.80
N PRO A 172 -9.02 -37.50 6.69
CA PRO A 172 -8.18 -36.32 6.91
C PRO A 172 -8.06 -36.02 8.41
N ALA A 173 -7.13 -36.69 9.10
CA ALA A 173 -6.98 -36.61 10.55
C ALA A 173 -6.27 -35.37 11.09
N VAL A 174 -5.67 -34.54 10.22
CA VAL A 174 -5.00 -33.31 10.64
C VAL A 174 -5.79 -32.11 10.17
N THR A 175 -5.93 -31.12 11.02
CA THR A 175 -6.35 -29.79 10.62
C THR A 175 -5.10 -28.92 10.54
N VAL A 176 -4.93 -28.34 9.37
CA VAL A 176 -3.85 -27.43 9.00
C VAL A 176 -4.43 -26.03 9.06
N GLU A 177 -3.88 -25.21 9.95
CA GLU A 177 -4.26 -23.82 10.13
C GLU A 177 -3.05 -22.95 9.79
N SER A 178 -3.29 -21.89 9.02
CA SER A 178 -2.29 -20.87 8.74
C SER A 178 -2.91 -19.52 8.97
N SER A 179 -2.35 -18.76 9.91
CA SER A 179 -2.79 -17.43 10.30
C SER A 179 -1.65 -16.45 10.16
N GLY A 180 -1.93 -15.18 9.90
CA GLY A 180 -0.87 -14.25 9.58
C GLY A 180 -1.32 -12.84 9.28
N VAL A 181 -0.39 -12.05 8.75
CA VAL A 181 -0.61 -10.68 8.31
C VAL A 181 0.04 -10.48 6.95
N VAL A 182 -0.71 -9.90 6.02
CA VAL A 182 -0.17 -9.35 4.78
C VAL A 182 -0.05 -7.84 4.93
N GLN A 183 1.09 -7.29 4.53
CA GLN A 183 1.41 -5.88 4.72
C GLN A 183 1.93 -5.26 3.42
N ALA A 184 1.58 -4.00 3.18
CA ALA A 184 2.07 -3.20 2.08
C ALA A 184 2.58 -1.84 2.57
N ASP A 185 3.83 -1.53 2.26
CA ASP A 185 4.49 -0.27 2.62
C ASP A 185 4.74 0.57 1.36
N LEU A 186 4.26 1.81 1.31
CA LEU A 186 4.52 2.71 0.19
C LEU A 186 5.80 3.50 0.45
N LEU A 187 6.84 3.25 -0.34
CA LEU A 187 8.14 3.90 -0.26
C LEU A 187 8.27 4.96 -1.38
N ASP A 188 8.66 6.18 -1.02
CA ASP A 188 9.17 7.17 -1.97
C ASP A 188 10.66 6.92 -2.23
N VAL A 189 10.99 6.57 -3.48
CA VAL A 189 12.34 6.21 -3.91
C VAL A 189 13.29 7.41 -3.90
N ARG A 190 12.76 8.63 -4.07
CA ARG A 190 13.55 9.86 -4.12
C ARG A 190 14.12 10.20 -2.74
N THR A 191 13.28 10.12 -1.73
CA THR A 191 13.59 10.48 -0.33
C THR A 191 13.97 9.28 0.52
N GLY A 192 13.67 8.06 0.07
CA GLY A 192 13.85 6.85 0.86
C GLY A 192 12.89 6.74 2.05
N THR A 193 11.81 7.53 2.08
CA THR A 193 10.87 7.57 3.19
C THR A 193 9.66 6.66 2.93
N ILE A 194 9.23 5.96 3.98
CA ILE A 194 7.97 5.21 3.96
C ILE A 194 6.85 6.21 4.21
N LEU A 195 5.95 6.35 3.24
CA LEU A 195 4.83 7.29 3.27
C LEU A 195 3.67 6.76 4.11
N PHE A 196 3.38 5.46 4.02
CA PHE A 196 2.43 4.77 4.88
C PHE A 196 2.67 3.25 4.86
N THR A 197 2.11 2.59 5.86
CA THR A 197 2.04 1.14 5.99
C THR A 197 0.59 0.72 6.19
N VAL A 198 0.14 -0.31 5.47
CA VAL A 198 -1.16 -0.96 5.70
C VAL A 198 -0.96 -2.45 5.91
N ALA A 199 -1.71 -2.99 6.87
CA ALA A 199 -1.68 -4.40 7.20
C ALA A 199 -3.10 -4.97 7.22
N GLU A 200 -3.23 -6.22 6.79
CA GLU A 200 -4.47 -6.99 6.84
C GLU A 200 -4.20 -8.35 7.49
N PRO A 201 -4.94 -8.70 8.56
CA PRO A 201 -4.87 -10.04 9.12
C PRO A 201 -5.51 -11.05 8.16
N VAL A 202 -4.93 -12.24 8.13
CA VAL A 202 -5.34 -13.36 7.28
C VAL A 202 -5.34 -14.65 8.06
N GLY A 203 -6.24 -15.55 7.71
CA GLY A 203 -6.35 -16.84 8.38
C GLY A 203 -7.15 -17.81 7.54
N VAL A 204 -6.67 -19.05 7.48
CA VAL A 204 -7.35 -20.17 6.84
C VAL A 204 -7.13 -21.43 7.66
N SER A 205 -8.14 -22.30 7.68
CA SER A 205 -8.07 -23.61 8.30
C SER A 205 -8.67 -24.62 7.33
N SER A 206 -8.02 -25.77 7.18
CA SER A 206 -8.48 -26.86 6.32
C SER A 206 -8.15 -28.22 6.91
N MET A 207 -9.04 -29.19 6.73
CA MET A 207 -8.78 -30.59 7.06
C MET A 207 -7.95 -31.22 5.95
N GLN A 208 -6.87 -31.92 6.31
CA GLN A 208 -5.89 -32.49 5.40
C GLN A 208 -5.48 -33.89 5.84
N PHE A 209 -4.89 -34.64 4.91
CA PHE A 209 -4.20 -35.89 5.22
C PHE A 209 -2.84 -35.61 5.87
N MET A 210 -2.39 -36.53 6.72
CA MET A 210 -1.10 -36.39 7.44
C MET A 210 0.09 -36.36 6.46
N ILE A 211 0.00 -37.12 5.36
CA ILE A 211 1.01 -37.11 4.30
C ILE A 211 0.80 -35.86 3.45
N GLY A 212 1.73 -34.90 3.53
CA GLY A 212 1.72 -33.69 2.71
C GLY A 212 1.31 -32.39 3.42
N ALA A 213 1.18 -32.40 4.75
CA ALA A 213 0.82 -31.21 5.53
C ALA A 213 1.68 -29.97 5.21
N GLY A 214 2.98 -30.12 4.93
CA GLY A 214 3.85 -29.00 4.53
C GLY A 214 3.46 -28.33 3.21
N ARG A 215 2.99 -29.11 2.21
CA ARG A 215 2.46 -28.55 0.95
C ARG A 215 1.12 -27.87 1.18
N ALA A 216 0.29 -28.46 2.05
CA ALA A 216 -1.00 -27.89 2.42
C ALA A 216 -0.85 -26.52 3.13
N HIS A 217 0.18 -26.32 3.97
CA HIS A 217 0.48 -25.01 4.56
C HIS A 217 0.80 -23.97 3.49
N ALA A 218 1.71 -24.27 2.56
CA ALA A 218 2.07 -23.33 1.49
C ALA A 218 0.88 -22.97 0.59
N GLU A 219 0.03 -23.95 0.26
CA GLU A 219 -1.20 -23.72 -0.50
C GLU A 219 -2.20 -22.87 0.29
N ALA A 220 -2.42 -23.20 1.56
CA ALA A 220 -3.29 -22.46 2.47
C ALA A 220 -2.83 -20.99 2.60
N GLN A 221 -1.54 -20.75 2.81
CA GLN A 221 -0.94 -19.40 2.85
C GLN A 221 -1.21 -18.62 1.56
N ASN A 222 -0.98 -19.23 0.39
CA ASN A 222 -1.24 -18.58 -0.90
C ASN A 222 -2.72 -18.23 -1.08
N VAL A 223 -3.63 -19.13 -0.70
CA VAL A 223 -5.08 -18.88 -0.75
C VAL A 223 -5.48 -17.77 0.22
N ALA A 224 -4.95 -17.78 1.43
CA ALA A 224 -5.22 -16.75 2.45
C ALA A 224 -4.75 -15.37 1.98
N ALA A 225 -3.52 -15.29 1.45
CA ALA A 225 -2.95 -14.07 0.91
C ALA A 225 -3.79 -13.53 -0.26
N SER A 226 -4.12 -14.37 -1.23
CA SER A 226 -4.90 -13.98 -2.42
C SER A 226 -6.30 -13.47 -2.05
N LYS A 227 -6.97 -14.11 -1.08
CA LYS A 227 -8.27 -13.63 -0.56
C LYS A 227 -8.18 -12.27 0.15
N ALA A 228 -7.02 -11.91 0.68
CA ALA A 228 -6.80 -10.66 1.39
C ALA A 228 -6.47 -9.48 0.46
N VAL A 229 -5.93 -9.77 -0.73
CA VAL A 229 -5.51 -8.77 -1.72
C VAL A 229 -6.56 -7.70 -1.99
N PRO A 230 -7.86 -8.00 -2.24
CA PRO A 230 -8.85 -6.96 -2.51
C PRO A 230 -9.07 -6.01 -1.33
N ARG A 231 -8.94 -6.49 -0.09
CA ARG A 231 -9.07 -5.66 1.12
C ARG A 231 -7.82 -4.81 1.32
N LEU A 232 -6.65 -5.41 1.14
CA LEU A 232 -5.36 -4.71 1.20
C LEU A 232 -5.30 -3.60 0.16
N ALA A 233 -5.69 -3.87 -1.10
CA ALA A 233 -5.76 -2.89 -2.18
C ALA A 233 -6.68 -1.71 -1.81
N LYS A 234 -7.86 -1.97 -1.26
CA LYS A 234 -8.78 -0.91 -0.77
C LYS A 234 -8.11 -0.05 0.30
N ARG A 235 -7.37 -0.64 1.24
CA ARG A 235 -6.63 0.12 2.27
C ARG A 235 -5.49 0.95 1.67
N VAL A 236 -4.72 0.39 0.73
CA VAL A 236 -3.67 1.12 0.01
C VAL A 236 -4.26 2.34 -0.68
N LEU A 237 -5.39 2.19 -1.39
CA LEU A 237 -6.06 3.29 -2.08
C LEU A 237 -6.64 4.32 -1.11
N ALA A 238 -7.21 3.88 0.01
CA ALA A 238 -7.72 4.77 1.05
C ALA A 238 -6.60 5.60 1.69
N GLN A 239 -5.47 4.98 2.02
CA GLN A 239 -4.30 5.68 2.56
C GLN A 239 -3.67 6.61 1.53
N THR A 240 -3.59 6.19 0.26
CA THR A 240 -3.12 7.05 -0.83
C THR A 240 -4.02 8.28 -0.98
N ALA A 241 -5.34 8.10 -0.91
CA ALA A 241 -6.30 9.21 -0.95
C ALA A 241 -6.13 10.17 0.25
N ALA A 242 -5.95 9.62 1.45
CA ALA A 242 -5.68 10.41 2.65
C ALA A 242 -4.38 11.21 2.52
N LEU A 243 -3.32 10.58 2.02
CA LEU A 243 -2.03 11.21 1.81
C LEU A 243 -2.10 12.35 0.78
N VAL A 244 -2.83 12.16 -0.32
CA VAL A 244 -3.12 13.23 -1.29
C VAL A 244 -3.82 14.41 -0.62
N SER A 245 -4.88 14.14 0.15
CA SER A 245 -5.61 15.21 0.84
C SER A 245 -4.73 15.99 1.84
N LEU A 246 -3.80 15.29 2.50
CA LEU A 246 -2.84 15.91 3.41
C LEU A 246 -1.85 16.80 2.67
N ALA A 247 -1.30 16.32 1.55
CA ALA A 247 -0.36 17.09 0.73
C ALA A 247 -1.01 18.33 0.11
N GLU A 248 -2.26 18.22 -0.37
CA GLU A 248 -3.04 19.35 -0.87
C GLU A 248 -3.30 20.39 0.22
N GLY A 249 -3.68 19.96 1.43
CA GLY A 249 -3.87 20.86 2.57
C GLY A 249 -2.57 21.56 2.99
N ALA A 250 -1.44 20.87 2.97
CA ALA A 250 -0.13 21.45 3.26
C ALA A 250 0.28 22.50 2.22
N ALA A 251 -0.02 22.29 0.93
CA ALA A 251 0.25 23.26 -0.13
C ALA A 251 -0.60 24.54 -0.02
N GLN A 252 -1.82 24.43 0.51
CA GLN A 252 -2.74 25.56 0.69
C GLN A 252 -2.43 26.40 1.94
N ASN A 253 -1.88 25.79 2.98
CA ASN A 253 -1.41 26.49 4.18
C ASN A 253 -0.09 27.23 3.90
N LYS A 254 -0.15 28.34 3.14
CA LYS A 254 0.92 29.35 3.16
C LYS A 254 1.15 29.73 4.64
N PRO A 255 2.39 29.69 5.17
CA PRO A 255 2.66 30.20 6.51
C PRO A 255 2.17 31.65 6.51
N LYS A 256 1.14 31.91 7.32
CA LYS A 256 0.66 33.27 7.54
C LYS A 256 1.83 33.96 8.22
N THR A 257 2.56 34.80 7.48
CA THR A 257 3.64 35.60 8.04
C THR A 257 3.01 36.43 9.15
N LEU A 258 3.14 35.97 10.38
CA LEU A 258 2.73 36.73 11.54
C LEU A 258 3.75 37.84 11.61
N TYR A 259 3.40 39.01 11.05
CA TYR A 259 4.14 40.23 11.27
C TYR A 259 4.10 40.49 12.78
N LEU A 260 5.14 40.05 13.49
CA LEU A 260 5.40 40.54 14.82
C LEU A 260 5.68 42.04 14.65
N PRO A 261 4.90 42.93 15.30
CA PRO A 261 5.21 44.34 15.27
C PRO A 261 6.64 44.55 15.78
N PRO A 262 7.39 45.51 15.20
CA PRO A 262 8.75 45.78 15.64
C PRO A 262 8.77 46.05 17.15
N PRO A 263 9.80 45.58 17.87
CA PRO A 263 9.91 45.82 19.30
C PRO A 263 9.88 47.32 19.56
N VAL A 264 8.90 47.77 20.34
CA VAL A 264 8.84 49.16 20.79
C VAL A 264 10.04 49.36 21.71
N ALA A 265 11.03 50.13 21.26
CA ALA A 265 12.12 50.55 22.11
C ALA A 265 11.54 51.37 23.27
N SER A 266 11.62 50.83 24.48
CA SER A 266 11.39 51.60 25.70
C SER A 266 12.48 52.67 25.81
N VAL A 267 12.10 53.92 25.62
CA VAL A 267 12.94 55.10 25.89
C VAL A 267 13.16 55.19 27.41
N PRO A 268 14.40 55.48 27.87
CA PRO A 268 14.75 55.55 29.29
C PRO A 268 14.04 56.66 30.07
#